data_AF-A0AAX1SFD7-F1
#
_entry.id   AF-A0AAX1SFD7-F1
#
_cell.length_a   1.000
_cell.length_b   1.000
_cell.length_c   1.000
_cell.angle_alpha   90.00
_cell.angle_beta   90.00
_cell.angle_gamma   90.00
#
_symmetry.space_group_name_H-M   'P 1'
#
loop_
_entity.id
_entity.type
_entity.pdbx_description
1 polymer ?
#
loop_
_entity_poly.entity_id
_entity_poly.type
_entity_poly.pdbx_seq_one_letter_code
_entity_poly.pdbx_strand_id
1 'polypeptide(L)'
;MKKQTKVLAVLSTAMLMAAVTPAFLPTTASTAFAKSVGWTEENGNWYYYDSYGDAVTDTWKKNGDDWYYLDSDGVRASNMQIDEYYVGEDGKRVSMKWVSVENEDFWNEDDAQEHLYYYYGRDGKALTSKWASINGQWYYFNEDSIMQTGSITVDGFNYYLGEDGSRKTGWVLLEDETDDPEYLESWFFFDNTGKRVENEIDKKINGDYYTFVDGRMQTGWFKLPASETASGENAAEATPSEATPAQTEVTVAGYQYYDEDGKRADGWRTIEGVEGISEEAELYRFYFKKGQPYHAEKGLELFTIDSRKYAFNTKGEMQTGKQVVNIDNGSIANFYFDEEGVMKTGKQSIYDEDLGEVQNWYFHTDGSRKGQGYHGIKDNVLYVYGLRQEADKDLRFAPVTLDDKQYLVNANGTVQKAGSSSKSTAKPELGNGFKDFKDENDKIWTVNTEGVIQ
;
A
#
# COMPACT_ATOMS: atom_id res chain seq x y z
N MET A 1 -26.66 46.89 9.86
CA MET A 1 -27.49 47.56 10.90
C MET A 1 -27.43 46.73 12.17
N LYS A 2 -26.77 47.25 13.21
CA LYS A 2 -26.68 46.65 14.54
C LYS A 2 -28.06 46.75 15.21
N LYS A 3 -28.55 45.67 15.83
CA LYS A 3 -29.65 45.75 16.81
C LYS A 3 -29.11 45.34 18.17
N GLN A 4 -28.88 46.35 19.01
CA GLN A 4 -28.75 46.22 20.44
C GLN A 4 -30.12 45.85 21.03
N THR A 5 -30.15 44.90 21.95
CA THR A 5 -31.26 44.76 22.90
C THR A 5 -30.68 44.89 24.30
N LYS A 6 -30.91 46.07 24.90
CA LYS A 6 -30.76 46.29 26.35
C LYS A 6 -31.99 45.69 27.03
N VAL A 7 -31.80 44.98 28.15
CA VAL A 7 -32.87 44.68 29.10
C VAL A 7 -32.55 45.37 30.42
N LEU A 8 -33.56 46.09 30.88
CA LEU A 8 -33.61 46.98 32.03
C LEU A 8 -33.83 46.15 33.31
N ALA A 9 -33.13 46.50 34.40
CA ALA A 9 -33.48 46.09 35.75
C ALA A 9 -34.66 46.94 36.26
N VAL A 10 -35.60 46.30 36.95
CA VAL A 10 -36.63 46.97 37.77
C VAL A 10 -36.45 46.52 39.22
N LEU A 11 -36.16 47.49 40.09
CA LEU A 11 -36.26 47.41 41.54
C LEU A 11 -37.72 47.60 41.97
N SER A 12 -38.16 46.87 43.01
CA SER A 12 -39.09 47.39 44.04
C SER A 12 -39.22 46.38 45.18
N THR A 13 -39.48 46.69 46.46
CA THR A 13 -39.23 47.81 47.38
C THR A 13 -39.58 47.23 48.77
N ALA A 14 -38.84 47.68 49.79
CA ALA A 14 -38.96 47.52 51.24
C ALA A 14 -40.31 47.11 51.89
N MET A 15 -40.21 46.36 53.01
CA MET A 15 -41.07 46.56 54.18
C MET A 15 -40.25 46.88 55.43
N LEU A 16 -40.74 47.91 56.13
CA LEU A 16 -40.28 48.55 57.35
C LEU A 16 -40.13 47.60 58.55
N MET A 17 -39.06 47.78 59.32
CA MET A 17 -39.03 47.44 60.75
C MET A 17 -39.62 48.60 61.56
N ALA A 18 -40.56 48.29 62.47
CA ALA A 18 -41.02 49.21 63.51
C ALA A 18 -40.22 48.96 64.79
N ALA A 19 -39.63 50.02 65.35
CA ALA A 19 -39.00 50.02 66.67
C ALA A 19 -40.01 50.43 67.74
N VAL A 20 -40.09 49.70 68.86
CA VAL A 20 -40.70 50.18 70.11
C VAL A 20 -39.89 49.69 71.32
N THR A 21 -39.34 50.67 72.04
CA THR A 21 -38.75 50.82 73.39
C THR A 21 -38.51 49.63 74.37
N PRO A 22 -37.50 49.75 75.27
CA PRO A 22 -37.02 48.68 76.15
C PRO A 22 -37.70 48.62 77.53
N ALA A 23 -37.71 47.44 78.16
CA ALA A 23 -37.91 47.28 79.60
C ALA A 23 -37.09 46.09 80.16
N PHE A 24 -36.29 46.41 81.19
CA PHE A 24 -35.51 45.62 82.16
C PHE A 24 -36.26 44.35 82.69
N LEU A 25 -35.68 43.19 83.08
CA LEU A 25 -34.47 42.83 83.86
C LEU A 25 -34.25 41.27 83.87
N PRO A 26 -33.23 40.69 84.56
CA PRO A 26 -32.18 39.85 83.99
C PRO A 26 -32.33 38.33 84.26
N THR A 27 -31.75 37.48 83.42
CA THR A 27 -31.20 36.17 83.83
C THR A 27 -30.26 35.61 82.75
N THR A 28 -28.97 35.48 83.10
CA THR A 28 -27.95 34.60 82.52
C THR A 28 -28.14 34.18 81.06
N ALA A 29 -27.86 35.08 80.12
CA ALA A 29 -27.57 34.68 78.75
C ALA A 29 -26.09 34.29 78.68
N SER A 30 -25.82 32.99 78.55
CA SER A 30 -24.62 32.55 77.84
C SER A 30 -24.67 33.25 76.48
N THR A 31 -23.67 34.08 76.17
CA THR A 31 -23.51 34.65 74.84
C THR A 31 -23.22 33.50 73.88
N ALA A 32 -24.27 32.89 73.33
CA ALA A 32 -24.18 32.18 72.08
C ALA A 32 -23.84 33.24 71.03
N PHE A 33 -22.59 33.26 70.59
CA PHE A 33 -22.24 33.98 69.38
C PHE A 33 -23.06 33.35 68.26
N ALA A 34 -24.17 33.99 67.87
CA ALA A 34 -24.86 33.60 66.65
C ALA A 34 -23.87 33.81 65.50
N LYS A 35 -23.38 32.71 64.93
CA LYS A 35 -22.50 32.77 63.76
C LYS A 35 -23.26 33.50 62.64
N SER A 36 -22.59 34.43 61.98
CA SER A 36 -23.23 35.24 60.94
C SER A 36 -23.67 34.34 59.78
N VAL A 37 -24.93 34.46 59.36
CA VAL A 37 -25.46 33.77 58.18
C VAL A 37 -24.57 34.03 56.97
N GLY A 38 -24.09 32.98 56.32
CA GLY A 38 -23.22 33.07 55.17
C GLY A 38 -21.85 32.44 55.36
N TRP A 39 -20.93 32.80 54.46
CA TRP A 39 -19.57 32.29 54.43
C TRP A 39 -18.76 32.80 55.63
N THR A 40 -18.17 31.87 56.38
CA THR A 40 -17.35 32.17 57.56
C THR A 40 -16.08 31.34 57.51
N GLU A 41 -14.94 31.97 57.74
CA GLU A 41 -13.64 31.30 57.86
C GLU A 41 -13.32 31.04 59.33
N GLU A 42 -13.00 29.78 59.66
CA GLU A 42 -12.64 29.35 61.00
C GLU A 42 -11.43 28.40 60.92
N ASN A 43 -10.32 28.77 61.58
CA ASN A 43 -9.09 27.97 61.61
C ASN A 43 -8.55 27.58 60.21
N GLY A 44 -8.74 28.44 59.21
CA GLY A 44 -8.32 28.21 57.82
C GLY A 44 -9.30 27.39 56.98
N ASN A 45 -10.39 26.90 57.57
CA ASN A 45 -11.47 26.21 56.88
C ASN A 45 -12.63 27.17 56.61
N TRP A 46 -13.25 27.03 55.46
CA TRP A 46 -14.44 27.80 55.11
C TRP A 46 -15.71 26.98 55.35
N TYR A 47 -16.68 27.61 56.01
CA TYR A 47 -18.00 27.06 56.28
C TYR A 47 -19.08 27.98 55.71
N TYR A 48 -20.27 27.44 55.49
CA TYR A 48 -21.46 28.24 55.22
C TYR A 48 -22.52 28.00 56.30
N TYR A 49 -22.83 29.02 57.09
CA TYR A 49 -23.87 28.96 58.12
C TYR A 49 -25.22 29.43 57.59
N ASP A 50 -26.27 28.67 57.87
CA ASP A 50 -27.64 29.03 57.51
C ASP A 50 -28.24 30.08 58.46
N SER A 51 -29.53 30.38 58.30
CA SER A 51 -30.23 31.37 59.14
C SER A 51 -30.39 30.96 60.61
N TYR A 52 -30.22 29.68 60.92
CA TYR A 52 -30.30 29.13 62.27
C TYR A 52 -28.92 29.06 62.94
N GLY A 53 -27.85 29.34 62.19
CA GLY A 53 -26.47 29.30 62.68
C GLY A 53 -25.86 27.90 62.59
N ASP A 54 -26.51 26.97 61.87
CA ASP A 54 -26.03 25.62 61.64
C ASP A 54 -25.16 25.57 60.38
N ALA A 55 -24.08 24.78 60.41
CA ALA A 55 -23.21 24.58 59.26
C ALA A 55 -23.95 23.73 58.21
N VAL A 56 -23.94 24.19 56.98
CA VAL A 56 -24.48 23.44 55.84
C VAL A 56 -23.46 22.39 55.39
N THR A 57 -23.90 21.14 55.24
CA THR A 57 -23.06 19.98 54.88
C THR A 57 -23.56 19.30 53.60
N ASP A 58 -22.71 18.47 52.99
CA ASP A 58 -23.00 17.60 51.85
C ASP A 58 -23.75 18.29 50.69
N THR A 59 -23.37 19.54 50.37
CA THR A 59 -24.10 20.30 49.38
C THR A 59 -23.31 21.43 48.73
N TRP A 60 -23.79 21.84 47.56
CA TRP A 60 -23.24 22.94 46.79
C TRP A 60 -23.81 24.28 47.25
N LYS A 61 -22.93 25.25 47.51
CA LYS A 61 -23.29 26.63 47.80
C LYS A 61 -22.67 27.59 46.79
N LYS A 62 -23.53 28.45 46.24
CA LYS A 62 -23.12 29.51 45.33
C LYS A 62 -22.63 30.75 46.09
N ASN A 63 -21.54 31.36 45.63
CA ASN A 63 -21.10 32.68 46.04
C ASN A 63 -20.75 33.52 44.80
N GLY A 64 -21.54 34.56 44.53
CA GLY A 64 -21.45 35.29 43.27
C GLY A 64 -21.75 34.39 42.06
N ASP A 65 -20.77 34.24 41.18
CA ASP A 65 -20.84 33.35 40.01
C ASP A 65 -20.21 31.96 40.26
N ASP A 66 -19.47 31.82 41.35
CA ASP A 66 -18.71 30.62 41.68
C ASP A 66 -19.53 29.66 42.55
N TRP A 67 -19.25 28.37 42.40
CA TRP A 67 -19.86 27.29 43.17
C TRP A 67 -18.81 26.59 44.04
N TYR A 68 -19.21 26.23 45.25
CA TYR A 68 -18.36 25.62 46.27
C TYR A 68 -19.10 24.43 46.88
N TYR A 69 -18.39 23.34 47.21
CA TYR A 69 -18.98 22.18 47.88
C TYR A 69 -18.60 22.17 49.35
N LEU A 70 -19.58 21.93 50.23
CA LEU A 70 -19.36 21.71 51.65
C LEU A 70 -19.47 20.21 51.91
N ASP A 71 -18.44 19.62 52.51
CA ASP A 71 -18.39 18.18 52.81
C ASP A 71 -19.29 17.80 54.00
N SER A 72 -19.17 16.56 54.48
CA SER A 72 -19.96 16.03 55.60
C SER A 72 -19.70 16.74 56.94
N ASP A 73 -18.54 17.38 57.08
CA ASP A 73 -18.17 18.18 58.24
C ASP A 73 -18.51 19.68 58.05
N GLY A 74 -19.09 20.04 56.90
CA GLY A 74 -19.44 21.40 56.52
C GLY A 74 -18.24 22.23 56.07
N VAL A 75 -17.08 21.60 55.85
CA VAL A 75 -15.86 22.24 55.38
C VAL A 75 -15.90 22.36 53.86
N ARG A 76 -15.50 23.52 53.35
CA ARG A 76 -15.41 23.77 51.91
C ARG A 76 -14.31 22.94 51.27
N ALA A 77 -14.70 22.01 50.41
CA ALA A 77 -13.79 21.18 49.63
C ALA A 77 -12.87 22.01 48.71
N SER A 78 -11.68 21.49 48.46
CA SER A 78 -10.68 22.05 47.53
C SER A 78 -9.78 20.94 46.98
N ASN A 79 -9.31 21.09 45.74
CA ASN A 79 -8.45 20.14 45.02
C ASN A 79 -8.97 18.69 45.01
N MET A 80 -10.28 18.51 44.83
CA MET A 80 -10.87 17.16 44.80
C MET A 80 -12.06 17.06 43.84
N GLN A 81 -12.29 15.84 43.38
CA GLN A 81 -13.47 15.47 42.61
C GLN A 81 -14.68 15.30 43.54
N ILE A 82 -15.82 15.83 43.11
CA ILE A 82 -17.12 15.76 43.78
C ILE A 82 -18.14 15.30 42.74
N ASP A 83 -18.53 14.03 42.78
CA ASP A 83 -19.33 13.38 41.75
C ASP A 83 -18.74 13.62 40.34
N GLU A 84 -19.52 14.23 39.44
CA GLU A 84 -19.14 14.60 38.07
C GLU A 84 -18.43 15.98 37.99
N TYR A 85 -18.16 16.65 39.12
CA TYR A 85 -17.55 17.98 39.20
C TYR A 85 -16.18 17.94 39.87
N TYR A 86 -15.42 19.02 39.75
CA TYR A 86 -14.17 19.18 40.48
C TYR A 86 -14.07 20.58 41.08
N VAL A 87 -13.53 20.67 42.29
CA VAL A 87 -13.22 21.95 42.94
C VAL A 87 -11.72 22.16 42.93
N GLY A 88 -11.28 23.34 42.46
CA GLY A 88 -9.86 23.70 42.44
C GLY A 88 -9.32 24.03 43.82
N GLU A 89 -8.07 24.49 43.87
CA GLU A 89 -7.36 24.86 45.10
C GLU A 89 -8.06 25.98 45.88
N ASP A 90 -8.69 26.92 45.16
CA ASP A 90 -9.48 27.99 45.74
C ASP A 90 -10.90 27.55 46.16
N GLY A 91 -11.22 26.26 46.04
CA GLY A 91 -12.50 25.64 46.33
C GLY A 91 -13.58 25.89 45.27
N LYS A 92 -13.25 26.62 44.19
CA LYS A 92 -14.22 26.92 43.14
C LYS A 92 -14.40 25.72 42.22
N ARG A 93 -15.66 25.45 41.86
CA ARG A 93 -16.00 24.49 40.82
C ARG A 93 -15.37 24.89 39.49
N VAL A 94 -14.58 23.99 38.91
CA VAL A 94 -13.92 24.23 37.63
C VAL A 94 -14.93 24.16 36.47
N SER A 95 -14.64 24.87 35.37
CA SER A 95 -15.40 24.78 34.12
C SER A 95 -14.51 25.16 32.94
N MET A 96 -14.74 24.51 31.79
CA MET A 96 -13.93 24.62 30.56
C MET A 96 -12.42 24.46 30.82
N LYS A 97 -12.04 23.51 31.68
CA LYS A 97 -10.69 23.40 32.22
C LYS A 97 -10.21 21.95 32.23
N TRP A 98 -8.93 21.77 31.87
CA TRP A 98 -8.19 20.53 32.10
C TRP A 98 -7.79 20.40 33.57
N VAL A 99 -7.94 19.21 34.11
CA VAL A 99 -7.48 18.83 35.45
C VAL A 99 -6.69 17.55 35.32
N SER A 100 -5.48 17.53 35.89
CA SER A 100 -4.66 16.33 36.04
C SER A 100 -4.72 15.87 37.49
N VAL A 101 -4.82 14.57 37.71
CA VAL A 101 -4.79 13.94 39.03
C VAL A 101 -3.69 12.90 39.04
N GLU A 102 -2.95 12.76 40.15
CA GLU A 102 -1.97 11.69 40.32
C GLU A 102 -2.67 10.33 40.18
N ASN A 103 -2.07 9.43 39.41
CA ASN A 103 -2.57 8.08 39.26
C ASN A 103 -2.03 7.22 40.41
N GLU A 104 -2.92 6.77 41.29
CA GLU A 104 -2.55 5.93 42.44
C GLU A 104 -1.99 4.57 42.00
N ASP A 105 -2.33 4.12 40.79
CA ASP A 105 -1.89 2.84 40.22
C ASP A 105 -0.54 2.92 39.51
N PHE A 106 0.07 4.11 39.38
CA PHE A 106 1.34 4.32 38.70
C PHE A 106 2.48 3.41 39.21
N TRP A 107 2.50 3.11 40.50
CA TRP A 107 3.52 2.27 41.11
C TRP A 107 3.19 0.77 41.09
N ASN A 108 1.97 0.40 40.68
CA ASN A 108 1.43 -0.95 40.77
C ASN A 108 1.26 -1.62 39.40
N GLU A 109 1.14 -0.83 38.34
CA GLU A 109 0.93 -1.31 36.97
C GLU A 109 2.06 -0.86 36.05
N ASP A 110 2.65 -1.83 35.34
CA ASP A 110 3.58 -1.53 34.27
C ASP A 110 2.83 -0.71 33.18
N ASP A 111 3.45 0.37 32.71
CA ASP A 111 2.91 1.32 31.71
C ASP A 111 1.73 2.20 32.16
N ALA A 112 1.39 2.21 33.45
CA ALA A 112 0.45 3.19 33.97
C ALA A 112 0.98 4.62 33.79
N GLN A 113 0.09 5.54 33.39
CA GLN A 113 0.44 6.96 33.30
C GLN A 113 0.57 7.56 34.69
N GLU A 114 1.56 8.43 34.93
CA GLU A 114 1.75 9.14 36.21
C GLU A 114 0.54 10.01 36.58
N HIS A 115 -0.12 10.58 35.56
CA HIS A 115 -1.27 11.46 35.74
C HIS A 115 -2.45 11.04 34.87
N LEU A 116 -3.64 11.07 35.46
CA LEU A 116 -4.92 10.93 34.76
C LEU A 116 -5.46 12.31 34.41
N TYR A 117 -5.90 12.49 33.17
CA TYR A 117 -6.38 13.77 32.65
C TYR A 117 -7.89 13.78 32.46
N TYR A 118 -8.53 14.82 32.95
CA TYR A 118 -9.97 15.07 32.87
C TYR A 118 -10.22 16.43 32.24
N TYR A 119 -11.34 16.57 31.54
CA TYR A 119 -11.83 17.87 31.10
C TYR A 119 -13.22 18.15 31.63
N TYR A 120 -13.37 19.29 32.29
CA TYR A 120 -14.66 19.75 32.80
C TYR A 120 -15.29 20.73 31.83
N GLY A 121 -16.48 20.39 31.34
CA GLY A 121 -17.23 21.16 30.37
C GLY A 121 -17.73 22.51 30.89
N ARG A 122 -18.50 23.21 30.05
CA ARG A 122 -19.04 24.53 30.37
C ARG A 122 -20.05 24.51 31.52
N ASP A 123 -20.78 23.42 31.67
CA ASP A 123 -21.69 23.17 32.80
C ASP A 123 -20.94 22.80 34.09
N GLY A 124 -19.62 22.59 34.01
CA GLY A 124 -18.75 22.18 35.10
C GLY A 124 -18.65 20.67 35.28
N LYS A 125 -19.35 19.87 34.46
CA LYS A 125 -19.32 18.40 34.52
C LYS A 125 -18.13 17.85 33.76
N ALA A 126 -17.55 16.75 34.22
CA ALA A 126 -16.54 15.99 33.48
C ALA A 126 -17.12 15.49 32.14
N LEU A 127 -16.27 15.42 31.11
CA LEU A 127 -16.64 14.79 29.85
C LEU A 127 -16.49 13.26 29.98
N THR A 128 -17.58 12.54 29.74
CA THR A 128 -17.65 11.08 29.91
C THR A 128 -18.15 10.40 28.63
N SER A 129 -17.52 9.29 28.24
CA SER A 129 -17.87 8.43 27.10
C SER A 129 -18.14 9.21 25.80
N LYS A 130 -17.27 10.17 25.46
CA LYS A 130 -17.50 11.05 24.31
C LYS A 130 -16.22 11.62 23.71
N TRP A 131 -16.33 11.92 22.41
CA TRP A 131 -15.40 12.78 21.71
C TRP A 131 -15.63 14.26 22.05
N ALA A 132 -14.55 15.02 22.20
CA ALA A 132 -14.61 16.46 22.42
C ALA A 132 -13.54 17.20 21.61
N SER A 133 -13.95 18.33 21.00
CA SER A 133 -13.01 19.25 20.37
C SER A 133 -12.63 20.35 21.35
N ILE A 134 -11.37 20.37 21.76
CA ILE A 134 -10.82 21.31 22.74
C ILE A 134 -9.63 21.99 22.08
N ASN A 135 -9.69 23.32 21.97
CA ASN A 135 -8.65 24.14 21.31
C ASN A 135 -8.27 23.67 19.88
N GLY A 136 -9.23 23.11 19.15
CA GLY A 136 -9.03 22.64 17.77
C GLY A 136 -8.48 21.22 17.64
N GLN A 137 -8.16 20.55 18.75
CA GLN A 137 -7.78 19.14 18.77
C GLN A 137 -8.94 18.27 19.27
N TRP A 138 -8.97 17.01 18.85
CA TRP A 138 -9.98 16.04 19.28
C TRP A 138 -9.41 15.10 20.34
N TYR A 139 -10.19 14.86 21.39
CA TYR A 139 -9.88 13.97 22.50
C TYR A 139 -11.05 13.03 22.73
N TYR A 140 -10.78 11.85 23.26
CA TYR A 140 -11.82 10.92 23.71
C TYR A 140 -11.70 10.71 25.22
N PHE A 141 -12.83 10.73 25.92
CA PHE A 141 -12.93 10.44 27.34
C PHE A 141 -13.72 9.16 27.54
N ASN A 142 -13.20 8.24 28.36
CA ASN A 142 -13.83 6.94 28.63
C ASN A 142 -15.03 7.07 29.62
N GLU A 143 -15.55 5.93 30.07
CA GLU A 143 -16.69 5.85 31.01
C GLU A 143 -16.36 6.42 32.40
N ASP A 144 -15.08 6.42 32.78
CA ASP A 144 -14.58 7.03 34.01
C ASP A 144 -14.20 8.51 33.83
N SER A 145 -14.48 9.08 32.65
CA SER A 145 -14.15 10.46 32.27
C SER A 145 -12.65 10.74 32.11
N ILE A 146 -11.83 9.70 32.03
CA ILE A 146 -10.39 9.78 31.82
C ILE A 146 -10.12 9.94 30.32
N MET A 147 -9.32 10.94 29.98
CA MET A 147 -8.83 11.16 28.62
C MET A 147 -7.99 9.97 28.17
N GLN A 148 -8.31 9.42 27.01
CA GLN A 148 -7.57 8.30 26.43
C GLN A 148 -6.35 8.77 25.65
N THR A 149 -5.37 7.88 25.54
CA THR A 149 -4.18 7.97 24.68
C THR A 149 -3.98 6.62 23.97
N GLY A 150 -3.07 6.55 23.00
CA GLY A 150 -2.76 5.31 22.28
C GLY A 150 -3.89 4.81 21.38
N SER A 151 -3.87 3.51 21.09
CA SER A 151 -4.86 2.83 20.25
C SER A 151 -6.17 2.64 21.00
N ILE A 152 -7.28 3.11 20.42
CA ILE A 152 -8.62 2.92 20.99
C ILE A 152 -9.62 2.46 19.95
N THR A 153 -10.63 1.72 20.41
CA THR A 153 -11.80 1.35 19.60
C THR A 153 -13.04 2.06 20.13
N VAL A 154 -13.70 2.82 19.27
CA VAL A 154 -14.95 3.53 19.60
C VAL A 154 -15.96 3.26 18.50
N ASP A 155 -17.13 2.75 18.88
CA ASP A 155 -18.23 2.40 17.97
C ASP A 155 -17.80 1.47 16.81
N GLY A 156 -16.88 0.54 17.09
CA GLY A 156 -16.35 -0.41 16.10
C GLY A 156 -15.35 0.17 15.11
N PHE A 157 -14.87 1.41 15.31
CA PHE A 157 -13.80 2.01 14.53
C PHE A 157 -12.53 2.17 15.38
N ASN A 158 -11.38 1.94 14.76
CA ASN A 158 -10.08 2.13 15.39
C ASN A 158 -9.58 3.56 15.20
N TYR A 159 -9.00 4.12 16.26
CA TYR A 159 -8.39 5.45 16.30
C TYR A 159 -7.05 5.35 17.01
N TYR A 160 -6.19 6.33 16.77
CA TYR A 160 -4.96 6.51 17.53
C TYR A 160 -4.90 7.92 18.11
N LEU A 161 -4.70 7.99 19.42
CA LEU A 161 -4.50 9.22 20.18
C LEU A 161 -3.03 9.33 20.56
N GLY A 162 -2.42 10.50 20.37
CA GLY A 162 -1.04 10.72 20.80
C GLY A 162 -0.89 10.67 22.33
N GLU A 163 0.34 10.73 22.81
CA GLU A 163 0.66 10.86 24.25
C GLU A 163 -0.03 12.07 24.89
N ASP A 164 -0.24 13.15 24.12
CA ASP A 164 -0.97 14.33 24.55
C ASP A 164 -2.50 14.17 24.50
N GLY A 165 -3.00 12.97 24.15
CA GLY A 165 -4.42 12.64 23.96
C GLY A 165 -5.02 13.13 22.65
N SER A 166 -4.27 13.87 21.82
CA SER A 166 -4.79 14.41 20.56
C SER A 166 -4.99 13.30 19.52
N ARG A 167 -6.16 13.26 18.90
CA ARG A 167 -6.50 12.30 17.85
C ARG A 167 -5.66 12.52 16.61
N LYS A 168 -4.93 11.49 16.19
CA LYS A 168 -4.13 11.50 14.95
C LYS A 168 -5.00 11.29 13.72
N THR A 169 -4.52 11.83 12.61
CA THR A 169 -5.07 11.69 11.25
C THR A 169 -3.88 11.61 10.30
N GLY A 170 -4.06 11.00 9.14
CA GLY A 170 -3.00 10.76 8.16
C GLY A 170 -2.16 9.53 8.50
N TRP A 171 -0.94 9.51 7.98
CA TRP A 171 0.01 8.41 8.16
C TRP A 171 0.60 8.42 9.57
N VAL A 172 0.59 7.25 10.22
CA VAL A 172 1.21 7.03 11.53
C VAL A 172 1.95 5.70 11.49
N LEU A 173 3.22 5.71 11.88
CA LEU A 173 4.03 4.50 12.08
C LEU A 173 3.80 4.05 13.52
N LEU A 174 3.36 2.80 13.71
CA LEU A 174 3.07 2.24 15.03
C LEU A 174 3.83 0.92 15.19
N GLU A 175 4.22 0.63 16.43
CA GLU A 175 4.72 -0.67 16.80
C GLU A 175 3.68 -1.74 16.48
N ASP A 176 4.15 -2.87 15.97
CA ASP A 176 3.30 -3.96 15.54
C ASP A 176 3.33 -5.07 16.58
N GLU A 177 2.14 -5.52 17.01
CA GLU A 177 2.00 -6.65 17.94
C GLU A 177 2.20 -7.97 17.17
N THR A 178 3.43 -8.22 16.72
CA THR A 178 3.79 -9.47 16.04
C THR A 178 4.96 -10.15 16.75
N ASP A 179 4.92 -11.49 16.79
CA ASP A 179 6.03 -12.31 17.25
C ASP A 179 7.19 -12.36 16.23
N ASP A 180 7.04 -11.70 15.07
CA ASP A 180 8.05 -11.64 14.03
C ASP A 180 9.01 -10.46 14.29
N PRO A 181 10.29 -10.73 14.64
CA PRO A 181 11.25 -9.67 14.93
C PRO A 181 11.62 -8.82 13.70
N GLU A 182 11.23 -9.20 12.48
CA GLU A 182 11.46 -8.41 11.27
C GLU A 182 10.39 -7.32 11.07
N TYR A 183 9.20 -7.47 11.67
CA TYR A 183 8.10 -6.52 11.58
C TYR A 183 7.77 -5.92 12.95
N LEU A 184 8.66 -5.05 13.42
CA LEU A 184 8.47 -4.32 14.67
C LEU A 184 7.54 -3.11 14.54
N GLU A 185 7.40 -2.58 13.32
CA GLU A 185 6.58 -1.39 13.06
C GLU A 185 5.85 -1.50 11.72
N SER A 186 4.63 -0.99 11.67
CA SER A 186 3.77 -0.96 10.48
C SER A 186 3.19 0.43 10.25
N TRP A 187 3.07 0.84 8.98
CA TRP A 187 2.39 2.09 8.63
C TRP A 187 0.87 1.90 8.61
N PHE A 188 0.17 2.80 9.30
CA PHE A 188 -1.29 2.88 9.30
C PHE A 188 -1.72 4.24 8.73
N PHE A 189 -2.92 4.28 8.14
CA PHE A 189 -3.52 5.54 7.70
C PHE A 189 -4.84 5.80 8.41
N PHE A 190 -4.96 6.97 9.03
CA PHE A 190 -6.18 7.44 9.67
C PHE A 190 -6.83 8.51 8.79
N ASP A 191 -8.11 8.39 8.50
CA ASP A 191 -8.82 9.36 7.68
C ASP A 191 -8.97 10.72 8.38
N ASN A 192 -9.59 11.70 7.72
CA ASN A 192 -9.77 13.04 8.28
C ASN A 192 -10.67 13.06 9.55
N THR A 193 -11.43 11.98 9.78
CA THR A 193 -12.22 11.77 11.00
C THR A 193 -11.46 10.99 12.07
N GLY A 194 -10.20 10.62 11.80
CA GLY A 194 -9.33 9.85 12.67
C GLY A 194 -9.60 8.35 12.64
N LYS A 195 -10.47 7.85 11.76
CA LYS A 195 -10.74 6.42 11.66
C LYS A 195 -9.61 5.75 10.87
N ARG A 196 -9.06 4.66 11.40
CA ARG A 196 -8.07 3.85 10.72
C ARG A 196 -8.69 3.22 9.47
N VAL A 197 -7.98 3.28 8.35
CA VAL A 197 -8.29 2.50 7.16
C VAL A 197 -7.88 1.06 7.46
N GLU A 198 -8.81 0.11 7.29
CA GLU A 198 -8.60 -1.31 7.56
C GLU A 198 -8.38 -2.08 6.23
N ASN A 199 -9.16 -3.11 5.95
CA ASN A 199 -9.02 -4.00 4.80
C ASN A 199 -9.49 -3.37 3.46
N GLU A 200 -8.71 -2.42 2.93
CA GLU A 200 -9.01 -1.70 1.68
C GLU A 200 -7.91 -1.88 0.64
N ILE A 201 -8.28 -2.34 -0.55
CA ILE A 201 -7.38 -2.50 -1.70
C ILE A 201 -7.44 -1.24 -2.55
N ASP A 202 -6.29 -0.74 -2.97
CA ASP A 202 -6.19 0.42 -3.85
C ASP A 202 -6.90 1.67 -3.28
N LYS A 203 -6.74 1.90 -1.98
CA LYS A 203 -7.16 3.13 -1.32
C LYS A 203 -6.39 4.32 -1.89
N LYS A 204 -7.12 5.24 -2.50
CA LYS A 204 -6.52 6.47 -3.04
C LYS A 204 -6.25 7.49 -1.93
N ILE A 205 -4.97 7.86 -1.76
CA ILE A 205 -4.52 8.85 -0.78
C ILE A 205 -3.60 9.83 -1.51
N ASN A 206 -3.95 11.12 -1.52
CA ASN A 206 -3.16 12.20 -2.12
C ASN A 206 -2.75 12.01 -3.60
N GLY A 207 -3.44 11.12 -4.34
CA GLY A 207 -3.17 10.88 -5.77
C GLY A 207 -2.62 9.49 -6.04
N ASP A 208 -1.97 8.89 -5.05
CA ASP A 208 -1.40 7.54 -5.09
C ASP A 208 -2.37 6.50 -4.54
N TYR A 209 -2.09 5.22 -4.76
CA TYR A 209 -2.92 4.09 -4.35
C TYR A 209 -2.14 3.17 -3.42
N TYR A 210 -2.78 2.76 -2.33
CA TYR A 210 -2.21 1.95 -1.27
C TYR A 210 -3.15 0.81 -0.92
N THR A 211 -2.63 -0.33 -0.47
CA THR A 211 -3.44 -1.43 0.03
C THR A 211 -3.17 -1.65 1.51
N PHE A 212 -4.22 -1.95 2.26
CA PHE A 212 -4.18 -2.15 3.69
C PHE A 212 -4.82 -3.50 4.05
N VAL A 213 -4.16 -4.25 4.94
CA VAL A 213 -4.67 -5.50 5.53
C VAL A 213 -4.56 -5.37 7.04
N ASP A 214 -5.68 -5.55 7.74
CA ASP A 214 -5.82 -5.34 9.19
C ASP A 214 -5.27 -3.97 9.65
N GLY A 215 -5.41 -2.99 8.76
CA GLY A 215 -4.94 -1.62 8.89
C GLY A 215 -3.49 -1.37 8.53
N ARG A 216 -2.68 -2.43 8.37
CA ARG A 216 -1.27 -2.34 7.99
C ARG A 216 -1.15 -2.07 6.50
N MET A 217 -0.43 -1.02 6.14
CA MET A 217 -0.07 -0.72 4.75
C MET A 217 0.81 -1.83 4.18
N GLN A 218 0.46 -2.33 3.00
CA GLN A 218 1.19 -3.39 2.33
C GLN A 218 2.26 -2.83 1.39
N THR A 219 3.40 -3.51 1.33
CA THR A 219 4.51 -3.26 0.41
C THR A 219 4.88 -4.57 -0.31
N GLY A 220 5.60 -4.47 -1.42
CA GLY A 220 6.04 -5.63 -2.18
C GLY A 220 4.92 -6.31 -2.96
N TRP A 221 5.08 -7.62 -3.19
CA TRP A 221 4.12 -8.44 -3.91
C TRP A 221 2.90 -8.76 -3.04
N PHE A 222 1.73 -8.32 -3.49
CA PHE A 222 0.45 -8.56 -2.84
C PHE A 222 -0.45 -9.42 -3.72
N LYS A 223 -0.89 -10.58 -3.22
CA LYS A 223 -1.86 -11.43 -3.90
C LYS A 223 -3.27 -10.87 -3.69
N LEU A 224 -3.94 -10.47 -4.75
CA LEU A 224 -5.31 -9.99 -4.66
C LEU A 224 -6.23 -11.14 -4.18
N PRO A 225 -7.21 -10.84 -3.30
CA PRO A 225 -8.25 -11.81 -3.00
C PRO A 225 -9.00 -12.16 -4.28
N ALA A 226 -9.45 -13.41 -4.39
CA ALA A 226 -10.22 -13.86 -5.53
C ALA A 226 -11.44 -12.94 -5.71
N SER A 227 -11.50 -12.22 -6.83
CA SER A 227 -12.68 -11.42 -7.16
C SER A 227 -13.85 -12.38 -7.39
N GLU A 228 -14.95 -12.22 -6.65
CA GLU A 228 -16.22 -12.96 -6.89
C GLU A 228 -16.77 -12.73 -8.32
N THR A 229 -16.15 -11.85 -9.10
CA THR A 229 -16.55 -11.54 -10.48
C THR A 229 -15.76 -12.31 -11.54
N ALA A 230 -14.85 -13.22 -11.16
CA ALA A 230 -14.27 -14.19 -12.07
C ALA A 230 -15.02 -15.54 -11.94
N SER A 231 -16.28 -15.55 -12.35
CA SER A 231 -16.94 -16.81 -12.75
C SER A 231 -16.32 -17.29 -14.06
N GLY A 232 -15.11 -17.84 -13.94
CA GLY A 232 -14.47 -18.74 -14.88
C GLY A 232 -14.37 -20.10 -14.20
N GLU A 233 -14.91 -21.11 -14.86
CA GLU A 233 -15.32 -22.39 -14.32
C GLU A 233 -14.22 -23.18 -13.58
N ASN A 234 -14.68 -23.93 -12.57
CA ASN A 234 -14.06 -25.08 -11.90
C ASN A 234 -13.05 -24.83 -10.76
N ALA A 235 -13.57 -24.45 -9.59
CA ALA A 235 -13.09 -25.00 -8.34
C ALA A 235 -14.06 -26.12 -7.90
N ALA A 236 -13.87 -27.33 -8.47
CA ALA A 236 -14.48 -28.53 -7.92
C ALA A 236 -13.52 -29.11 -6.88
N GLU A 237 -13.95 -29.13 -5.62
CA GLU A 237 -13.43 -30.06 -4.61
C GLU A 237 -13.48 -31.47 -5.20
N ALA A 238 -12.32 -32.13 -5.32
CA ALA A 238 -12.27 -33.55 -5.66
C ALA A 238 -11.19 -34.24 -4.82
N THR A 239 -11.65 -35.23 -4.06
CA THR A 239 -10.91 -36.30 -3.40
C THR A 239 -9.82 -36.93 -4.29
N PRO A 240 -8.72 -37.44 -3.70
CA PRO A 240 -7.57 -37.91 -4.45
C PRO A 240 -7.89 -39.24 -5.16
N SER A 241 -7.94 -39.22 -6.49
CA SER A 241 -7.83 -40.42 -7.30
C SER A 241 -6.95 -40.13 -8.52
N GLU A 242 -6.05 -41.08 -8.76
CA GLU A 242 -4.88 -41.02 -9.63
C GLU A 242 -5.18 -40.50 -11.04
N ALA A 243 -4.78 -39.26 -11.31
CA ALA A 243 -4.56 -38.73 -12.64
C ALA A 243 -3.18 -38.07 -12.65
N THR A 244 -2.37 -38.40 -13.66
CA THR A 244 -1.06 -37.80 -13.91
C THR A 244 -1.20 -36.26 -13.91
N PRO A 245 -0.47 -35.52 -13.08
CA PRO A 245 -0.74 -34.10 -12.91
C PRO A 245 -0.34 -33.36 -14.20
N ALA A 246 -1.32 -32.74 -14.86
CA ALA A 246 -1.02 -31.63 -15.75
C ALA A 246 -0.31 -30.56 -14.91
N GLN A 247 0.94 -30.23 -15.26
CA GLN A 247 1.63 -29.10 -14.66
C GLN A 247 0.80 -27.84 -14.94
N THR A 248 0.11 -27.32 -13.94
CA THR A 248 -0.40 -25.96 -13.96
C THR A 248 0.81 -25.05 -14.14
N GLU A 249 0.92 -24.34 -15.26
CA GLU A 249 2.00 -23.37 -15.45
C GLU A 249 1.94 -22.35 -14.30
N VAL A 250 3.07 -22.14 -13.63
CA VAL A 250 3.16 -21.18 -12.53
C VAL A 250 3.04 -19.78 -13.12
N THR A 251 2.17 -18.93 -12.56
CA THR A 251 1.85 -17.61 -13.10
C THR A 251 1.72 -16.56 -12.03
N VAL A 252 2.16 -15.33 -12.36
CA VAL A 252 2.03 -14.13 -11.53
C VAL A 252 0.64 -13.47 -11.63
N ALA A 253 -0.28 -14.07 -12.39
CA ALA A 253 -1.65 -13.57 -12.51
C ALA A 253 -2.32 -13.40 -11.15
N GLY A 254 -3.02 -12.28 -10.95
CA GLY A 254 -3.70 -11.95 -9.69
C GLY A 254 -2.82 -11.26 -8.64
N TYR A 255 -1.53 -11.08 -8.90
CA TYR A 255 -0.67 -10.27 -8.03
C TYR A 255 -0.67 -8.80 -8.43
N GLN A 256 -0.44 -7.95 -7.44
CA GLN A 256 -0.05 -6.55 -7.62
C GLN A 256 1.26 -6.29 -6.89
N TYR A 257 1.98 -5.25 -7.31
CA TYR A 257 3.17 -4.78 -6.62
C TYR A 257 2.98 -3.37 -6.06
N TYR A 258 3.43 -3.17 -4.82
CA TYR A 258 3.49 -1.90 -4.12
C TYR A 258 4.95 -1.61 -3.79
N ASP A 259 5.43 -0.41 -4.11
CA ASP A 259 6.80 0.00 -3.81
C ASP A 259 7.04 0.08 -2.30
N GLU A 260 8.30 0.25 -1.87
CA GLU A 260 8.69 0.33 -0.44
C GLU A 260 7.97 1.44 0.33
N ASP A 261 7.54 2.50 -0.36
CA ASP A 261 6.73 3.57 0.21
C ASP A 261 5.21 3.28 0.21
N GLY A 262 4.83 2.04 -0.11
CA GLY A 262 3.47 1.53 -0.17
C GLY A 262 2.68 1.93 -1.40
N LYS A 263 3.25 2.69 -2.34
CA LYS A 263 2.53 3.13 -3.53
C LYS A 263 2.40 2.00 -4.53
N ARG A 264 1.21 1.82 -5.09
CA ARG A 264 0.97 0.86 -6.16
C ARG A 264 1.86 1.20 -7.37
N ALA A 265 2.66 0.23 -7.79
CA ALA A 265 3.63 0.43 -8.85
C ALA A 265 2.99 0.67 -10.22
N ASP A 266 3.65 1.50 -11.01
CA ASP A 266 3.38 1.70 -12.43
C ASP A 266 4.72 1.89 -13.16
N GLY A 267 4.85 1.26 -14.32
CA GLY A 267 6.08 1.24 -15.11
C GLY A 267 7.08 0.14 -14.72
N TRP A 268 8.32 0.33 -15.12
CA TRP A 268 9.40 -0.65 -14.95
C TRP A 268 9.89 -0.77 -13.51
N ARG A 269 10.20 -2.00 -13.06
CA ARG A 269 10.93 -2.29 -11.82
C ARG A 269 11.94 -3.40 -12.06
N THR A 270 13.04 -3.36 -11.31
CA THR A 270 14.01 -4.45 -11.19
C THR A 270 13.99 -4.90 -9.75
N ILE A 271 13.35 -6.03 -9.47
CA ILE A 271 13.00 -6.51 -8.13
C ILE A 271 13.04 -8.03 -8.11
N GLU A 272 13.05 -8.62 -6.92
CA GLU A 272 12.80 -10.05 -6.76
C GLU A 272 11.40 -10.40 -7.27
N GLY A 273 11.25 -11.60 -7.81
CA GLY A 273 9.94 -12.09 -8.25
C GLY A 273 9.07 -12.52 -7.07
N VAL A 274 7.88 -13.06 -7.39
CA VAL A 274 6.99 -13.58 -6.34
C VAL A 274 7.58 -14.84 -5.73
N GLU A 275 7.63 -14.90 -4.41
CA GLU A 275 8.07 -16.09 -3.66
C GLU A 275 7.27 -17.33 -4.07
N GLY A 276 7.96 -18.45 -4.30
CA GLY A 276 7.37 -19.69 -4.80
C GLY A 276 6.96 -19.68 -6.28
N ILE A 277 7.14 -18.57 -6.99
CA ILE A 277 6.90 -18.46 -8.44
C ILE A 277 8.22 -18.27 -9.20
N SER A 278 9.00 -17.27 -8.80
CA SER A 278 10.31 -16.94 -9.36
C SER A 278 11.42 -17.59 -8.53
N GLU A 279 12.64 -17.62 -9.07
CA GLU A 279 13.78 -18.09 -8.27
C GLU A 279 14.11 -17.05 -7.21
N GLU A 280 14.36 -17.52 -5.98
CA GLU A 280 14.63 -16.66 -4.83
C GLU A 280 16.00 -15.98 -4.98
N ALA A 281 16.13 -14.77 -4.43
CA ALA A 281 17.35 -13.95 -4.45
C ALA A 281 17.86 -13.53 -5.84
N GLU A 282 17.07 -13.77 -6.91
CA GLU A 282 17.34 -13.29 -8.26
C GLU A 282 16.49 -12.07 -8.59
N LEU A 283 17.10 -11.11 -9.31
CA LEU A 283 16.41 -9.90 -9.74
C LEU A 283 15.91 -10.02 -11.17
N TYR A 284 14.62 -9.74 -11.36
CA TYR A 284 13.98 -9.75 -12.65
C TYR A 284 13.43 -8.37 -12.99
N ARG A 285 13.25 -8.12 -14.30
CA ARG A 285 12.64 -6.88 -14.78
C ARG A 285 11.17 -7.10 -15.06
N PHE A 286 10.32 -6.32 -14.41
CA PHE A 286 8.87 -6.34 -14.56
C PHE A 286 8.39 -5.01 -15.11
N TYR A 287 7.26 -5.04 -15.82
CA TYR A 287 6.52 -3.83 -16.17
C TYR A 287 5.14 -3.90 -15.56
N PHE A 288 4.79 -2.91 -14.75
CA PHE A 288 3.52 -2.82 -14.06
C PHE A 288 2.61 -1.80 -14.71
N LYS A 289 1.32 -2.11 -14.75
CA LYS A 289 0.28 -1.15 -15.11
C LYS A 289 -0.82 -1.22 -14.07
N LYS A 290 -1.02 -0.13 -13.33
CA LYS A 290 -1.92 -0.12 -12.16
C LYS A 290 -1.62 -1.29 -11.20
N GLY A 291 -0.34 -1.46 -10.85
CA GLY A 291 0.15 -2.49 -9.94
C GLY A 291 0.23 -3.88 -10.52
N GLN A 292 -0.46 -4.19 -11.61
CA GLN A 292 -0.47 -5.54 -12.20
C GLN A 292 0.71 -5.73 -13.14
N PRO A 293 1.51 -6.81 -12.99
CA PRO A 293 2.60 -7.10 -13.90
C PRO A 293 2.08 -7.53 -15.26
N TYR A 294 2.81 -7.16 -16.31
CA TYR A 294 2.64 -7.78 -17.62
C TYR A 294 3.17 -9.21 -17.57
N HIS A 295 2.40 -10.17 -18.06
CA HIS A 295 2.78 -11.58 -18.11
C HIS A 295 2.13 -12.27 -19.30
N ALA A 296 2.76 -13.32 -19.81
CA ALA A 296 2.14 -14.18 -20.82
C ALA A 296 1.01 -15.01 -20.19
N GLU A 297 0.04 -15.41 -21.01
CA GLU A 297 -0.92 -16.46 -20.63
C GLU A 297 -0.26 -17.84 -20.71
N LYS A 298 0.61 -18.05 -21.70
CA LYS A 298 1.37 -19.29 -21.87
C LYS A 298 2.76 -19.04 -22.43
N GLY A 299 3.76 -19.73 -21.89
CA GLY A 299 5.13 -19.67 -22.40
C GLY A 299 5.67 -18.24 -22.43
N LEU A 300 5.87 -17.70 -23.64
CA LEU A 300 6.42 -16.37 -23.85
C LEU A 300 5.61 -15.58 -24.90
N GLU A 301 5.25 -14.34 -24.58
CA GLU A 301 4.39 -13.49 -25.43
C GLU A 301 4.93 -12.07 -25.57
N LEU A 302 4.51 -11.38 -26.65
CA LEU A 302 4.95 -10.02 -26.97
C LEU A 302 4.01 -8.95 -26.42
N PHE A 303 4.57 -8.00 -25.68
CA PHE A 303 3.85 -6.82 -25.20
C PHE A 303 4.44 -5.55 -25.79
N THR A 304 3.57 -4.56 -26.03
CA THR A 304 4.00 -3.24 -26.53
C THR A 304 3.95 -2.23 -25.39
N ILE A 305 5.10 -1.63 -25.08
CA ILE A 305 5.29 -0.61 -24.04
C ILE A 305 6.02 0.56 -24.71
N ASP A 306 5.44 1.76 -24.65
CA ASP A 306 6.01 2.97 -25.23
C ASP A 306 6.51 2.81 -26.68
N SER A 307 5.69 2.15 -27.51
CA SER A 307 5.97 1.84 -28.93
C SER A 307 7.12 0.86 -29.18
N ARG A 308 7.68 0.24 -28.14
CA ARG A 308 8.69 -0.83 -28.22
C ARG A 308 8.05 -2.17 -27.86
N LYS A 309 8.59 -3.27 -28.40
CA LYS A 309 8.12 -4.63 -28.12
C LYS A 309 9.09 -5.32 -27.15
N TYR A 310 8.52 -6.01 -26.18
CA TYR A 310 9.20 -6.78 -25.14
C TYR A 310 8.56 -8.16 -25.04
N ALA A 311 9.30 -9.15 -24.56
CA ALA A 311 8.76 -10.47 -24.25
C ALA A 311 8.69 -10.68 -22.75
N PHE A 312 7.56 -11.23 -22.27
CA PHE A 312 7.35 -11.56 -20.86
C PHE A 312 6.88 -13.01 -20.76
N ASN A 313 7.37 -13.74 -19.76
CA ASN A 313 6.92 -15.11 -19.49
C ASN A 313 5.66 -15.11 -18.59
N THR A 314 5.15 -16.29 -18.22
CA THR A 314 3.96 -16.42 -17.37
C THR A 314 4.15 -15.91 -15.93
N LYS A 315 5.39 -15.82 -15.48
CA LYS A 315 5.80 -15.24 -14.19
C LYS A 315 5.93 -13.71 -14.24
N GLY A 316 5.74 -13.12 -15.42
CA GLY A 316 5.87 -11.68 -15.64
C GLY A 316 7.32 -11.19 -15.77
N GLU A 317 8.28 -12.09 -15.87
CA GLU A 317 9.69 -11.76 -16.00
C GLU A 317 10.00 -11.41 -17.46
N MET A 318 10.52 -10.20 -17.68
CA MET A 318 10.95 -9.74 -19.00
C MET A 318 12.17 -10.53 -19.50
N GLN A 319 12.13 -10.97 -20.75
CA GLN A 319 13.18 -11.79 -21.35
C GLN A 319 14.08 -10.99 -22.31
N THR A 320 15.37 -11.29 -22.29
CA THR A 320 16.41 -10.74 -23.18
C THR A 320 16.98 -11.83 -24.10
N GLY A 321 17.83 -11.45 -25.05
CA GLY A 321 18.53 -12.41 -25.92
C GLY A 321 17.64 -13.04 -26.99
N LYS A 322 18.08 -14.19 -27.53
CA LYS A 322 17.35 -14.93 -28.57
C LYS A 322 16.27 -15.79 -27.91
N GLN A 323 15.01 -15.48 -28.21
CA GLN A 323 13.87 -16.14 -27.61
C GLN A 323 12.94 -16.76 -28.66
N VAL A 324 12.28 -17.85 -28.27
CA VAL A 324 11.18 -18.45 -29.05
C VAL A 324 9.88 -17.95 -28.44
N VAL A 325 9.12 -17.17 -29.21
CA VAL A 325 7.94 -16.48 -28.71
C VAL A 325 6.70 -17.05 -29.38
N ASN A 326 5.64 -17.23 -28.59
CA ASN A 326 4.32 -17.59 -29.10
C ASN A 326 3.77 -16.42 -29.92
N ILE A 327 3.24 -16.74 -31.10
CA ILE A 327 2.59 -15.80 -32.00
C ILE A 327 1.15 -16.25 -32.26
N ASP A 328 0.36 -15.38 -32.89
CA ASP A 328 -1.04 -15.64 -33.23
C ASP A 328 -1.22 -17.02 -33.89
N ASN A 329 -2.35 -17.67 -33.60
CA ASN A 329 -2.72 -19.02 -34.06
C ASN A 329 -1.89 -20.18 -33.46
N GLY A 330 -1.20 -19.96 -32.33
CA GLY A 330 -0.49 -21.01 -31.59
C GLY A 330 0.82 -21.47 -32.26
N SER A 331 1.33 -20.69 -33.22
CA SER A 331 2.66 -20.91 -33.81
C SER A 331 3.74 -20.25 -32.96
N ILE A 332 5.01 -20.56 -33.24
CA ILE A 332 6.17 -19.96 -32.59
C ILE A 332 7.10 -19.32 -33.63
N ALA A 333 7.85 -18.31 -33.22
CA ALA A 333 8.91 -17.72 -34.03
C ALA A 333 10.10 -17.29 -33.18
N ASN A 334 11.29 -17.27 -33.78
CA ASN A 334 12.49 -16.72 -33.15
C ASN A 334 12.44 -15.19 -33.17
N PHE A 335 12.77 -14.58 -32.05
CA PHE A 335 12.97 -13.15 -31.88
C PHE A 335 14.30 -12.89 -31.17
N TYR A 336 14.81 -11.68 -31.28
CA TYR A 336 15.97 -11.23 -30.53
C TYR A 336 15.64 -9.94 -29.77
N PHE A 337 15.98 -9.92 -28.49
CA PHE A 337 15.82 -8.79 -27.59
C PHE A 337 17.20 -8.38 -27.09
N ASP A 338 17.48 -7.07 -27.02
CA ASP A 338 18.74 -6.60 -26.44
C ASP A 338 18.75 -6.74 -24.91
N GLU A 339 19.84 -6.29 -24.29
CA GLU A 339 20.04 -6.24 -22.83
C GLU A 339 18.96 -5.39 -22.12
N GLU A 340 18.37 -4.42 -22.81
CA GLU A 340 17.25 -3.63 -22.30
C GLU A 340 15.89 -4.34 -22.45
N GLY A 341 15.84 -5.47 -23.15
CA GLY A 341 14.62 -6.22 -23.45
C GLY A 341 13.89 -5.78 -24.72
N VAL A 342 14.47 -4.85 -25.49
CA VAL A 342 13.82 -4.26 -26.66
C VAL A 342 14.03 -5.18 -27.87
N MET A 343 12.92 -5.57 -28.49
CA MET A 343 12.91 -6.39 -29.71
C MET A 343 13.72 -5.72 -30.84
N LYS A 344 14.68 -6.45 -31.39
CA LYS A 344 15.49 -6.04 -32.54
C LYS A 344 14.95 -6.60 -33.85
N THR A 345 15.39 -5.99 -34.95
CA THR A 345 15.03 -6.38 -36.31
C THR A 345 16.24 -6.31 -37.24
N GLY A 346 16.13 -6.84 -38.45
CA GLY A 346 17.21 -6.81 -39.44
C GLY A 346 18.34 -7.77 -39.13
N LYS A 347 19.55 -7.47 -39.64
CA LYS A 347 20.75 -8.29 -39.41
C LYS A 347 21.23 -8.13 -37.97
N GLN A 348 21.45 -9.25 -37.28
CA GLN A 348 22.00 -9.28 -35.92
C GLN A 348 23.13 -10.31 -35.88
N SER A 349 24.21 -9.99 -35.17
CA SER A 349 25.30 -10.93 -34.88
C SER A 349 25.23 -11.27 -33.40
N ILE A 350 24.92 -12.52 -33.07
CA ILE A 350 24.56 -12.98 -31.73
C ILE A 350 25.59 -14.03 -31.30
N TYR A 351 26.18 -13.87 -30.13
CA TYR A 351 27.07 -14.87 -29.55
C TYR A 351 26.22 -16.00 -28.95
N ASP A 352 26.49 -17.23 -29.37
CA ASP A 352 25.91 -18.44 -28.85
C ASP A 352 26.90 -19.03 -27.83
N GLU A 353 26.55 -19.00 -26.55
CA GLU A 353 27.44 -19.44 -25.48
C GLU A 353 27.67 -20.95 -25.49
N ASP A 354 26.67 -21.73 -25.92
CA ASP A 354 26.74 -23.19 -25.97
C ASP A 354 27.70 -23.67 -27.06
N LEU A 355 27.70 -22.98 -28.21
CA LEU A 355 28.58 -23.27 -29.33
C LEU A 355 29.92 -22.51 -29.27
N GLY A 356 30.00 -21.47 -28.43
CA GLY A 356 31.18 -20.60 -28.32
C GLY A 356 31.45 -19.79 -29.60
N GLU A 357 30.43 -19.48 -30.38
CA GLU A 357 30.58 -18.82 -31.68
C GLU A 357 29.54 -17.72 -31.95
N VAL A 358 29.88 -16.82 -32.87
CA VAL A 358 28.97 -15.75 -33.30
C VAL A 358 28.12 -16.23 -34.48
N GLN A 359 26.84 -16.39 -34.24
CA GLN A 359 25.85 -16.68 -35.26
C GLN A 359 25.34 -15.39 -35.91
N ASN A 360 24.98 -15.47 -37.19
CA ASN A 360 24.43 -14.34 -37.92
C ASN A 360 22.95 -14.58 -38.21
N TRP A 361 22.12 -13.65 -37.77
CA TRP A 361 20.68 -13.76 -37.83
C TRP A 361 20.06 -12.65 -38.67
N TYR A 362 18.89 -12.92 -39.25
CA TYR A 362 18.06 -11.91 -39.90
C TYR A 362 16.62 -11.99 -39.41
N PHE A 363 16.13 -10.87 -38.91
CA PHE A 363 14.75 -10.70 -38.46
C PHE A 363 14.00 -9.74 -39.38
N HIS A 364 12.73 -10.00 -39.64
CA HIS A 364 11.88 -9.13 -40.45
C HIS A 364 11.86 -7.69 -39.89
N THR A 365 11.99 -6.69 -40.75
CA THR A 365 12.08 -5.26 -40.36
C THR A 365 10.73 -4.55 -40.31
N ASP A 366 9.72 -5.10 -40.99
CA ASP A 366 8.42 -4.49 -41.20
C ASP A 366 7.32 -5.55 -41.40
N GLY A 367 6.09 -5.08 -41.56
CA GLY A 367 4.90 -5.91 -41.78
C GLY A 367 4.43 -6.67 -40.53
N SER A 368 3.49 -7.59 -40.73
CA SER A 368 2.93 -8.43 -39.65
C SER A 368 3.94 -9.38 -39.03
N ARG A 369 5.02 -9.69 -39.75
CA ARG A 369 6.11 -10.56 -39.28
C ARG A 369 7.25 -9.79 -38.63
N LYS A 370 7.16 -8.47 -38.45
CA LYS A 370 8.23 -7.64 -37.90
C LYS A 370 8.79 -8.24 -36.61
N GLY A 371 10.11 -8.44 -36.58
CA GLY A 371 10.85 -9.05 -35.47
C GLY A 371 11.00 -10.57 -35.56
N GLN A 372 10.15 -11.28 -36.33
CA GLN A 372 10.26 -12.73 -36.50
C GLN A 372 11.50 -13.09 -37.31
N GLY A 373 12.12 -14.22 -36.96
CA GLY A 373 13.23 -14.82 -37.71
C GLY A 373 12.83 -15.10 -39.16
N TYR A 374 13.62 -14.61 -40.09
CA TYR A 374 13.33 -14.75 -41.53
C TYR A 374 13.61 -16.18 -42.01
N HIS A 375 12.64 -16.78 -42.69
CA HIS A 375 12.76 -18.09 -43.31
C HIS A 375 12.70 -17.91 -44.83
N GLY A 376 13.82 -18.16 -45.51
CA GLY A 376 13.94 -18.01 -46.96
C GLY A 376 15.29 -17.43 -47.41
N ILE A 377 15.35 -16.99 -48.67
CA ILE A 377 16.54 -16.37 -49.26
C ILE A 377 16.35 -14.85 -49.31
N LYS A 378 17.36 -14.10 -48.87
CA LYS A 378 17.41 -12.63 -48.93
C LYS A 378 18.83 -12.17 -49.27
N ASP A 379 18.95 -11.26 -50.24
CA ASP A 379 20.26 -10.73 -50.69
C ASP A 379 21.27 -11.83 -51.01
N ASN A 380 20.79 -12.92 -51.63
CA ASN A 380 21.56 -14.12 -51.96
C ASN A 380 22.10 -14.90 -50.76
N VAL A 381 21.59 -14.66 -49.56
CA VAL A 381 21.89 -15.39 -48.33
C VAL A 381 20.67 -16.20 -47.91
N LEU A 382 20.88 -17.45 -47.52
CA LEU A 382 19.82 -18.34 -47.06
C LEU A 382 19.72 -18.27 -45.53
N TYR A 383 18.50 -18.06 -45.04
CA TYR A 383 18.18 -18.06 -43.61
C TYR A 383 17.09 -19.09 -43.31
N VAL A 384 17.27 -19.85 -42.23
CA VAL A 384 16.27 -20.79 -41.72
C VAL A 384 15.84 -20.31 -40.34
N TYR A 385 14.57 -19.91 -40.22
CA TYR A 385 13.98 -19.34 -39.00
C TYR A 385 14.80 -18.20 -38.38
N GLY A 386 15.47 -17.42 -39.22
CA GLY A 386 16.32 -16.30 -38.86
C GLY A 386 17.82 -16.62 -38.86
N LEU A 387 18.24 -17.87 -38.69
CA LEU A 387 19.66 -18.24 -38.65
C LEU A 387 20.23 -18.32 -40.07
N ARG A 388 21.32 -17.59 -40.34
CA ARG A 388 22.08 -17.69 -41.59
C ARG A 388 22.65 -19.09 -41.73
N GLN A 389 22.43 -19.70 -42.88
CA GLN A 389 22.98 -21.00 -43.22
C GLN A 389 24.26 -20.82 -44.04
N GLU A 390 25.30 -21.53 -43.66
CA GLU A 390 26.62 -21.47 -44.31
C GLU A 390 27.34 -22.80 -44.27
N ALA A 391 28.34 -22.95 -45.13
CA ALA A 391 29.24 -24.08 -45.07
C ALA A 391 30.22 -23.91 -43.89
N ASP A 392 30.68 -25.02 -43.31
CA ASP A 392 31.78 -24.99 -42.35
C ASP A 392 32.99 -24.25 -42.93
N LYS A 393 33.82 -23.66 -42.06
CA LYS A 393 34.98 -22.86 -42.47
C LYS A 393 35.99 -23.64 -43.33
N ASP A 394 36.00 -24.96 -43.18
CA ASP A 394 36.88 -25.87 -43.94
C ASP A 394 36.25 -26.37 -45.25
N LEU A 395 34.98 -26.03 -45.52
CA LEU A 395 34.23 -26.43 -46.70
C LEU A 395 33.96 -25.23 -47.61
N ARG A 396 34.17 -25.37 -48.92
CA ARG A 396 33.77 -24.36 -49.91
C ARG A 396 32.27 -24.27 -50.00
N PHE A 397 31.59 -25.41 -49.94
CA PHE A 397 30.15 -25.50 -50.14
C PHE A 397 29.49 -26.52 -49.22
N ALA A 398 28.26 -26.22 -48.82
CA ALA A 398 27.38 -27.14 -48.12
C ALA A 398 25.97 -27.11 -48.73
N PRO A 399 25.30 -28.27 -48.87
CA PRO A 399 23.89 -28.32 -49.21
C PRO A 399 23.04 -27.95 -47.99
N VAL A 400 22.02 -27.10 -48.18
CA VAL A 400 21.09 -26.69 -47.14
C VAL A 400 19.67 -26.84 -47.64
N THR A 401 18.81 -27.47 -46.84
CA THR A 401 17.40 -27.68 -47.18
C THR A 401 16.55 -26.49 -46.75
N LEU A 402 15.71 -25.99 -47.66
CA LEU A 402 14.70 -24.95 -47.44
C LEU A 402 13.44 -25.33 -48.23
N ASP A 403 12.31 -25.49 -47.55
CA ASP A 403 11.01 -25.87 -48.14
C ASP A 403 11.12 -27.05 -49.15
N ASP A 404 11.70 -28.17 -48.68
CA ASP A 404 11.95 -29.40 -49.45
C ASP A 404 12.91 -29.29 -50.65
N LYS A 405 13.54 -28.12 -50.85
CA LYS A 405 14.57 -27.91 -51.87
C LYS A 405 15.94 -27.80 -51.24
N GLN A 406 16.95 -28.40 -51.88
CA GLN A 406 18.34 -28.24 -51.46
C GLN A 406 19.01 -27.10 -52.23
N TYR A 407 19.65 -26.19 -51.51
CA TYR A 407 20.43 -25.07 -52.03
C TYR A 407 21.90 -25.26 -51.70
N LEU A 408 22.79 -24.81 -52.58
CA LEU A 408 24.23 -24.84 -52.31
C LEU A 408 24.68 -23.50 -51.74
N VAL A 409 25.21 -23.46 -50.52
CA VAL A 409 25.75 -22.25 -49.89
C VAL A 409 27.26 -22.36 -49.71
N ASN A 410 27.97 -21.23 -49.66
CA ASN A 410 29.40 -21.20 -49.32
C ASN A 410 29.64 -20.84 -47.83
N ALA A 411 30.90 -20.80 -47.41
CA ALA A 411 31.29 -20.43 -46.03
C ALA A 411 30.94 -18.98 -45.62
N ASN A 412 30.51 -18.13 -46.56
CA ASN A 412 29.99 -16.78 -46.28
C ASN A 412 28.45 -16.74 -46.28
N GLY A 413 27.79 -17.91 -46.33
CA GLY A 413 26.34 -18.06 -46.42
C GLY A 413 25.71 -17.64 -47.76
N THR A 414 26.53 -17.42 -48.79
CA THR A 414 26.07 -16.99 -50.12
C THR A 414 25.58 -18.20 -50.92
N VAL A 415 24.34 -18.13 -51.40
CA VAL A 415 23.73 -19.13 -52.29
C VAL A 415 24.42 -19.12 -53.65
N GLN A 416 24.91 -20.27 -54.09
CA GLN A 416 25.54 -20.46 -55.37
C GLN A 416 24.47 -20.64 -56.45
N LYS A 417 24.54 -19.81 -57.50
CA LYS A 417 23.54 -19.77 -58.57
C LYS A 417 24.18 -19.90 -59.94
N ALA A 418 23.44 -20.48 -60.87
CA ALA A 418 23.78 -20.44 -62.28
C ALA A 418 23.37 -19.10 -62.92
N GLY A 419 24.10 -18.68 -63.96
CA GLY A 419 23.61 -17.65 -64.86
C GLY A 419 22.64 -18.25 -65.88
N SER A 420 21.72 -17.45 -66.41
CA SER A 420 20.71 -17.91 -67.40
C SER A 420 21.32 -18.53 -68.67
N SER A 421 22.55 -18.17 -69.01
CA SER A 421 23.31 -18.71 -70.15
C SER A 421 24.31 -19.82 -69.79
N SER A 422 24.45 -20.15 -68.51
CA SER A 422 25.37 -21.21 -68.05
C SER A 422 24.88 -22.59 -68.48
N LYS A 423 25.81 -23.51 -68.74
CA LYS A 423 25.52 -24.93 -69.03
C LYS A 423 26.34 -25.82 -68.11
N SER A 424 25.70 -26.87 -67.59
CA SER A 424 26.38 -27.92 -66.85
C SER A 424 27.13 -28.85 -67.82
N THR A 425 28.36 -29.21 -67.45
CA THR A 425 29.14 -30.25 -68.14
C THR A 425 28.84 -31.63 -67.54
N ALA A 426 28.55 -31.69 -66.23
CA ALA A 426 28.18 -32.93 -65.55
C ALA A 426 26.77 -33.43 -65.91
N LYS A 427 25.84 -32.52 -66.21
CA LYS A 427 24.45 -32.79 -66.62
C LYS A 427 24.06 -32.00 -67.88
N PRO A 428 24.61 -32.34 -69.07
CA PRO A 428 24.34 -31.61 -70.31
C PRO A 428 22.86 -31.63 -70.74
N GLU A 429 22.11 -32.65 -70.32
CA GLU A 429 20.69 -32.85 -70.63
C GLU A 429 19.77 -31.77 -70.08
N LEU A 430 20.21 -31.05 -69.04
CA LEU A 430 19.43 -29.97 -68.42
C LEU A 430 19.41 -28.68 -69.27
N GLY A 431 20.37 -28.51 -70.19
CA GLY A 431 20.45 -27.35 -71.07
C GLY A 431 21.01 -26.08 -70.41
N ASN A 432 20.46 -24.91 -70.78
CA ASN A 432 20.87 -23.61 -70.24
C ASN A 432 20.29 -23.36 -68.84
N GLY A 433 20.96 -22.51 -68.05
CA GLY A 433 20.51 -22.12 -66.71
C GLY A 433 21.05 -23.01 -65.59
N PHE A 434 22.06 -23.83 -65.89
CA PHE A 434 22.70 -24.74 -64.92
C PHE A 434 24.20 -24.52 -64.86
N LYS A 435 24.78 -24.67 -63.68
CA LYS A 435 26.21 -24.50 -63.44
C LYS A 435 26.73 -25.55 -62.46
N ASP A 436 27.92 -26.06 -62.74
CA ASP A 436 28.61 -27.01 -61.89
C ASP A 436 29.54 -26.29 -60.91
N PHE A 437 29.45 -26.67 -59.64
CA PHE A 437 30.33 -26.25 -58.56
C PHE A 437 31.03 -27.48 -57.99
N LYS A 438 32.36 -27.42 -57.91
CA LYS A 438 33.18 -28.52 -57.43
C LYS A 438 33.68 -28.23 -56.01
N ASP A 439 33.45 -29.16 -55.08
CA ASP A 439 33.89 -29.04 -53.68
C ASP A 439 35.31 -29.61 -53.44
N GLU A 440 35.75 -29.63 -52.18
CA GLU A 440 37.05 -30.14 -51.72
C GLU A 440 37.27 -31.61 -52.04
N ASN A 441 36.19 -32.40 -52.10
CA ASN A 441 36.22 -33.85 -52.25
C ASN A 441 36.02 -34.28 -53.70
N ASP A 442 36.26 -33.36 -54.64
CA ASP A 442 36.00 -33.51 -56.07
C ASP A 442 34.54 -33.79 -56.46
N LYS A 443 33.59 -33.65 -55.53
CA LYS A 443 32.17 -33.84 -55.82
C LYS A 443 31.63 -32.63 -56.57
N ILE A 444 30.81 -32.91 -57.58
CA ILE A 444 30.20 -31.90 -58.44
C ILE A 444 28.74 -31.69 -58.02
N TRP A 445 28.42 -30.44 -57.72
CA TRP A 445 27.08 -29.95 -57.42
C TRP A 445 26.57 -29.15 -58.61
N THR A 446 25.52 -29.63 -59.28
CA THR A 446 24.87 -28.90 -60.37
C THR A 446 23.69 -28.10 -59.81
N VAL A 447 23.71 -26.78 -59.97
CA VAL A 447 22.64 -25.88 -59.47
C VAL A 447 21.97 -25.11 -60.60
N ASN A 448 20.70 -24.74 -60.41
CA ASN A 448 19.93 -23.92 -61.35
C ASN A 448 20.09 -22.39 -61.10
N THR A 449 19.34 -21.55 -61.82
CA THR A 449 19.36 -20.08 -61.68
C THR A 449 18.84 -19.56 -60.35
N GLU A 450 18.04 -20.36 -59.63
CA GLU A 450 17.54 -20.05 -58.29
C GLU A 450 18.51 -20.53 -57.20
N GLY A 451 19.50 -21.36 -57.56
CA GLY A 451 20.49 -21.95 -56.66
C GLY A 451 20.10 -23.32 -56.10
N VAL A 452 19.04 -23.92 -56.64
CA VAL A 452 18.57 -25.26 -56.25
C VAL A 452 19.45 -26.33 -56.88
N ILE A 453 19.94 -27.25 -56.07
CA ILE A 453 20.73 -28.43 -56.47
C ILE A 453 19.82 -29.39 -57.27
N GLN A 454 20.36 -29.97 -58.35
CA GLN A 454 19.66 -30.88 -59.27
C GLN A 454 20.24 -32.27 -59.28
#